data_AF-A0A9R1WMY6-F1
#
_entry.id   AF-A0A9R1WMY6-F1
#
_cell.length_a   1.000
_cell.length_b   1.000
_cell.length_c   1.000
_cell.angle_alpha   90.00
_cell.angle_beta   90.00
_cell.angle_gamma   90.00
#
_symmetry.space_group_name_H-M   'P 1'
#
loop_
_entity.id
_entity.type
_entity.pdbx_description
1 polymer ?
#
loop_
_entity_poly.entity_id
_entity_poly.type
_entity_poly.pdbx_seq_one_letter_code
_entity_poly.pdbx_strand_id
1 'polypeptide(L)'
;MDINCIIVKGTENTTCFMAEKTKVATEYETWSRLDAIVLQWIYGTISNDLLHTILKPNTSASQAWTALENIFQDNQSTRVVYLDSKFVSMRLDHHPNISSYCQAMKMLVMGFIHKNFPMCSCKP
;
A
#
# COMPACT_ATOMS: atom_id res chain seq x y z
N MET A 1 -18.97 -55.24 -21.27
CA MET A 1 -18.36 -54.08 -20.60
C MET A 1 -16.88 -54.37 -20.46
N ASP A 2 -16.06 -53.78 -21.32
CA ASP A 2 -14.62 -54.05 -21.38
C ASP A 2 -13.91 -53.56 -20.11
N ILE A 3 -13.33 -54.51 -19.38
CA ILE A 3 -12.54 -54.28 -18.16
C ILE A 3 -11.37 -53.31 -18.41
N ASN A 4 -10.88 -53.24 -19.65
CA ASN A 4 -9.82 -52.33 -20.08
C ASN A 4 -10.23 -50.84 -20.04
N CYS A 5 -11.52 -50.49 -20.11
CA CYS A 5 -11.96 -49.08 -20.11
C CYS A 5 -11.92 -48.45 -18.69
N ILE A 6 -12.12 -49.25 -17.65
CA ILE A 6 -12.13 -48.78 -16.25
C ILE A 6 -10.72 -48.49 -15.75
N ILE A 7 -9.74 -49.33 -16.13
CA ILE A 7 -8.33 -49.15 -15.73
C ILE A 7 -7.75 -47.85 -16.33
N VAL A 8 -8.05 -47.55 -17.60
CA VAL A 8 -7.56 -46.35 -18.29
C VAL A 8 -8.14 -45.07 -17.68
N LYS A 9 -9.46 -45.03 -17.43
CA LYS A 9 -10.17 -43.89 -16.80
C LYS A 9 -9.66 -43.54 -15.39
N GLY A 10 -9.16 -44.52 -14.63
CA GLY A 10 -8.60 -44.30 -13.28
C GLY A 10 -7.20 -43.64 -13.29
N THR A 11 -6.40 -43.89 -14.33
CA THR A 11 -5.03 -43.36 -14.44
C THR A 11 -4.99 -41.91 -14.93
N GLU A 12 -5.94 -41.51 -15.78
CA GLU A 12 -6.05 -40.15 -16.34
C GLU A 12 -6.52 -39.12 -15.31
N ASN A 13 -7.49 -39.49 -14.47
CA ASN A 13 -7.96 -38.59 -13.40
C ASN A 13 -6.88 -38.36 -12.35
N THR A 14 -6.12 -39.39 -11.98
CA THR A 14 -5.07 -39.27 -10.94
C THR A 14 -3.91 -38.38 -11.41
N THR A 15 -3.55 -38.46 -12.69
CA THR A 15 -2.43 -37.66 -13.25
C THR A 15 -2.80 -36.19 -13.43
N CYS A 16 -4.03 -35.87 -13.86
CA CYS A 16 -4.51 -34.47 -13.91
C CYS A 16 -4.60 -33.83 -12.53
N PHE A 17 -5.13 -34.53 -11.52
CA PHE A 17 -5.21 -34.02 -10.15
C PHE A 17 -3.83 -33.79 -9.52
N MET A 18 -2.86 -34.67 -9.78
CA MET A 18 -1.50 -34.50 -9.27
C MET A 18 -0.75 -33.39 -10.01
N ALA A 19 -0.95 -33.24 -11.32
CA ALA A 19 -0.38 -32.13 -12.11
C ALA A 19 -0.96 -30.78 -11.68
N GLU A 20 -2.25 -30.72 -11.36
CA GLU A 20 -2.92 -29.51 -10.87
C GLU A 20 -2.49 -29.16 -9.44
N LYS A 21 -2.42 -30.14 -8.53
CA LYS A 21 -1.91 -29.94 -7.17
C LYS A 21 -0.44 -29.50 -7.16
N THR A 22 0.37 -30.03 -8.09
CA THR A 22 1.77 -29.65 -8.23
C THR A 22 1.92 -28.23 -8.79
N LYS A 23 1.11 -27.85 -9.78
CA LYS A 23 1.11 -26.48 -10.31
C LYS A 23 0.74 -25.43 -9.25
N VAL A 24 -0.32 -25.68 -8.48
CA VAL A 24 -0.76 -24.75 -7.41
C VAL A 24 0.30 -24.61 -6.32
N ALA A 25 0.98 -25.69 -5.94
CA ALA A 25 2.07 -25.64 -4.97
C ALA A 25 3.27 -24.83 -5.48
N THR A 26 3.67 -25.01 -6.74
CA THR A 26 4.78 -24.25 -7.35
C THR A 26 4.48 -22.76 -7.49
N GLU A 27 3.22 -22.42 -7.78
CA GLU A 27 2.78 -21.03 -7.87
C GLU A 27 2.79 -20.37 -6.48
N TYR A 28 2.28 -21.05 -5.44
CA TYR A 28 2.33 -20.57 -4.06
C TYR A 28 3.76 -20.32 -3.56
N GLU A 29 4.70 -21.23 -3.87
CA GLU A 29 6.11 -21.08 -3.52
C GLU A 29 6.75 -19.88 -4.25
N THR A 30 6.39 -19.68 -5.52
CA THR A 30 6.84 -18.52 -6.31
C THR A 30 6.36 -17.20 -5.71
N TRP A 31 5.07 -17.12 -5.35
CA TRP A 31 4.49 -15.94 -4.71
C TRP A 31 5.08 -15.67 -3.33
N SER A 32 5.34 -16.72 -2.55
CA SER A 32 5.99 -16.61 -1.23
C SER A 32 7.40 -16.03 -1.35
N ARG A 33 8.15 -16.44 -2.39
CA ARG A 33 9.48 -15.88 -2.66
C ARG A 33 9.41 -14.42 -3.07
N LEU A 34 8.45 -14.04 -3.91
CA LEU A 34 8.24 -12.65 -4.31
C LEU A 34 7.84 -11.77 -3.11
N ASP A 35 6.94 -12.25 -2.26
CA ASP A 35 6.54 -11.55 -1.04
C ASP A 35 7.75 -11.28 -0.13
N ALA A 36 8.62 -12.28 0.08
CA ALA A 36 9.85 -12.11 0.85
C ALA A 36 10.82 -11.09 0.23
N ILE A 37 10.96 -11.06 -1.10
CA ILE A 37 11.81 -10.07 -1.80
C ILE A 37 11.26 -8.66 -1.63
N VAL A 38 9.94 -8.49 -1.79
CA VAL A 38 9.29 -7.17 -1.63
C VAL A 38 9.39 -6.72 -0.17
N LEU A 39 9.18 -7.62 0.79
CA LEU A 39 9.32 -7.34 2.21
C LEU A 39 10.75 -6.88 2.55
N GLN A 40 11.76 -7.58 2.03
CA GLN A 40 13.17 -7.21 2.20
C GLN A 40 13.48 -5.84 1.59
N TRP A 41 12.91 -5.52 0.42
CA TRP A 41 13.07 -4.21 -0.22
C TRP A 41 12.41 -3.08 0.59
N ILE A 42 11.20 -3.31 1.13
CA ILE A 42 10.53 -2.35 2.01
C ILE A 42 11.41 -2.09 3.24
N TYR A 43 11.86 -3.14 3.93
CA TYR A 43 12.69 -2.99 5.13
C TYR A 43 14.07 -2.38 4.85
N GLY A 44 14.63 -2.60 3.66
CA GLY A 44 15.92 -2.04 3.26
C GLY A 44 15.88 -0.59 2.78
N THR A 45 14.72 -0.05 2.40
CA THR A 45 14.60 1.31 1.83
C THR A 45 14.12 2.36 2.83
N ILE A 46 13.54 1.93 3.96
CA ILE A 46 13.03 2.82 5.01
C ILE A 46 14.08 3.10 6.07
N SER A 47 13.88 4.17 6.86
CA SER A 47 14.75 4.45 8.03
C SER A 47 14.56 3.40 9.13
N ASN A 48 15.60 3.18 9.95
CA ASN A 48 15.53 2.23 11.06
C ASN A 48 14.40 2.54 12.04
N ASP A 49 14.12 3.82 12.32
CA ASP A 49 13.03 4.21 13.22
C ASP A 49 11.66 3.75 12.70
N LEU A 50 11.44 3.88 11.38
CA LEU A 50 10.20 3.43 10.74
C LEU A 50 10.14 1.91 10.67
N LEU A 51 11.27 1.25 10.39
CA LEU A 51 11.41 -0.20 10.40
C LEU A 51 10.96 -0.79 11.73
N HIS A 52 11.51 -0.31 12.85
CA HIS A 52 11.13 -0.81 14.18
C HIS A 52 9.65 -0.61 14.51
N THR A 53 9.00 0.36 13.87
CA THR A 53 7.57 0.65 14.06
C THR A 53 6.68 -0.32 13.27
N ILE A 54 7.08 -0.71 12.05
CA ILE A 54 6.27 -1.59 11.18
C ILE A 54 6.65 -3.07 11.27
N LEU A 55 7.83 -3.40 11.83
CA LEU A 55 8.35 -4.76 11.91
C LEU A 55 7.47 -5.61 12.85
N LYS A 56 6.81 -6.63 12.29
CA LYS A 56 5.99 -7.59 13.04
C LYS A 56 6.33 -9.03 12.63
N PRO A 57 6.30 -9.99 13.56
CA PRO A 57 6.51 -11.39 13.20
C PRO A 57 5.42 -11.88 12.25
N ASN A 58 5.80 -12.67 11.24
CA ASN A 58 4.91 -13.24 10.23
C ASN A 58 4.10 -12.20 9.42
N THR A 59 4.68 -11.04 9.11
CA THR A 59 4.04 -10.07 8.20
C THR A 59 4.34 -10.37 6.74
N SER A 60 3.31 -10.28 5.90
CA SER A 60 3.47 -10.25 4.44
C SER A 60 3.86 -8.86 3.96
N ALA A 61 4.40 -8.75 2.75
CA ALA A 61 4.78 -7.47 2.16
C ALA A 61 3.59 -6.50 2.08
N SER A 62 2.39 -7.02 1.77
CA SER A 62 1.16 -6.24 1.76
C SER A 62 0.85 -5.63 3.13
N GLN A 63 0.96 -6.42 4.20
CA GLN A 63 0.71 -5.93 5.56
C GLN A 63 1.74 -4.90 6.01
N ALA A 64 3.02 -5.11 5.69
CA ALA A 64 4.08 -4.15 5.96
C ALA A 64 3.83 -2.82 5.20
N TRP A 65 3.39 -2.91 3.94
CA TRP A 65 3.03 -1.75 3.14
C TRP A 65 1.83 -0.99 3.72
N THR A 66 0.74 -1.68 4.11
CA THR A 66 -0.42 -1.04 4.74
C THR A 66 -0.06 -0.38 6.07
N ALA A 67 0.80 -1.01 6.88
CA ALA A 67 1.27 -0.40 8.13
C ALA A 67 2.05 0.89 7.86
N LEU A 68 2.90 0.88 6.84
CA LEU A 68 3.65 2.06 6.41
C LEU A 68 2.71 3.16 5.88
N GLU A 69 1.74 2.80 5.04
CA GLU A 69 0.71 3.72 4.56
C GLU A 69 -0.05 4.37 5.71
N ASN A 70 -0.48 3.59 6.71
CA ASN A 70 -1.19 4.12 7.87
C ASN A 70 -0.33 5.12 8.67
N ILE A 71 0.98 4.90 8.81
CA ILE A 71 1.86 5.88 9.49
C ILE A 71 1.91 7.20 8.73
N PHE A 72 1.93 7.15 7.40
CA PHE A 72 1.93 8.36 6.56
C PHE A 72 0.54 8.99 6.42
N GLN A 73 -0.54 8.23 6.54
CA GLN A 73 -1.92 8.70 6.47
C GLN A 73 -2.45 9.20 7.82
N ASP A 74 -2.07 8.62 8.96
CA ASP A 74 -2.49 9.06 10.29
C ASP A 74 -1.99 10.47 10.63
N ASN A 75 -0.95 10.96 9.94
CA ASN A 75 -0.55 12.37 10.03
C ASN A 75 -1.63 13.33 9.51
N GLN A 76 -2.68 12.86 8.84
CA GLN A 76 -3.75 13.67 8.28
C GLN A 76 -4.40 14.52 9.37
N SER A 77 -4.74 13.92 10.52
CA SER A 77 -5.34 14.63 11.64
C SER A 77 -4.41 15.72 12.21
N THR A 78 -3.15 15.39 12.46
CA THR A 78 -2.13 16.34 12.93
C THR A 78 -1.91 17.47 11.92
N ARG A 79 -1.93 17.17 10.62
CA ARG A 79 -1.80 18.17 9.56
C ARG A 79 -3.03 19.05 9.43
N VAL A 80 -4.23 18.52 9.61
CA VAL A 80 -5.47 19.32 9.66
C VAL A 80 -5.36 20.32 10.79
N VAL A 81 -5.00 19.88 12.00
CA VAL A 81 -4.83 20.75 13.17
C VAL A 81 -3.72 21.79 12.96
N TYR A 82 -2.57 21.38 12.41
CA TYR A 82 -1.47 22.29 12.10
C TYR A 82 -1.88 23.34 11.06
N LEU A 83 -2.63 22.95 10.02
CA LEU A 83 -3.10 23.87 8.99
C LEU A 83 -4.19 24.80 9.50
N ASP A 84 -5.08 24.30 10.35
CA ASP A 84 -6.12 25.11 11.01
C ASP A 84 -5.48 26.16 11.93
N SER A 85 -4.51 25.75 12.75
CA SER A 85 -3.69 26.67 13.54
C SER A 85 -3.00 27.72 12.67
N LYS A 86 -2.40 27.29 11.54
CA LYS A 86 -1.75 28.21 10.61
C LYS A 86 -2.74 29.17 9.95
N PHE A 87 -3.94 28.70 9.63
CA PHE A 87 -5.01 29.51 9.06
C PHE A 87 -5.50 30.58 10.06
N VAL A 88 -5.77 30.18 11.30
CA VAL A 88 -6.18 31.11 12.38
C VAL A 88 -5.09 32.12 12.73
N SER A 89 -3.81 31.72 12.64
CA SER A 89 -2.67 32.62 12.87
C SER A 89 -2.39 33.60 11.71
N MET A 90 -2.94 33.35 10.53
CA MET A 90 -2.64 34.12 9.33
C MET A 90 -3.40 35.44 9.34
N ARG A 91 -2.69 36.54 9.58
CA ARG A 91 -3.28 37.87 9.63
C ARG A 91 -2.87 38.71 8.42
N LEU A 92 -3.78 39.56 7.95
CA LEU A 92 -3.58 40.43 6.79
C LEU A 92 -2.43 41.43 6.98
N ASP A 93 -2.18 41.85 8.22
CA ASP A 93 -1.11 42.79 8.61
C ASP A 93 0.31 42.23 8.44
N HIS A 94 0.47 40.90 8.33
CA HIS A 94 1.75 40.24 8.06
C HIS A 94 2.07 40.15 6.56
N HIS A 95 1.21 40.69 5.70
CA HIS A 95 1.37 40.63 4.25
C HIS A 95 1.39 42.03 3.63
N PRO A 96 2.28 42.29 2.65
CA PRO A 96 2.44 43.62 2.06
C PRO A 96 1.20 44.09 1.27
N ASN A 97 0.32 43.17 0.84
CA ASN A 97 -0.93 43.49 0.17
C ASN A 97 -1.93 42.32 0.21
N ILE A 98 -3.20 42.62 -0.11
CA ILE A 98 -4.31 41.64 -0.13
C ILE A 98 -4.04 40.48 -1.10
N SER A 99 -3.41 40.75 -2.26
CA SER A 99 -3.11 39.71 -3.25
C SER A 99 -2.16 38.65 -2.69
N SER A 100 -1.10 39.08 -2.00
CA SER A 100 -0.12 38.19 -1.36
C SER A 100 -0.73 37.37 -0.22
N TYR A 101 -1.64 37.96 0.56
CA TYR A 101 -2.43 37.23 1.57
C TYR A 101 -3.32 36.16 0.93
N CYS A 102 -4.10 36.52 -0.10
CA CYS A 102 -4.96 35.59 -0.82
C CYS A 102 -4.16 34.46 -1.48
N GLN A 103 -2.98 34.74 -2.01
CA GLN A 103 -2.10 33.73 -2.59
C GLN A 103 -1.58 32.77 -1.53
N ALA A 104 -1.15 33.28 -0.38
CA ALA A 104 -0.65 32.46 0.71
C ALA A 104 -1.77 31.56 1.30
N MET A 105 -3.00 32.08 1.41
CA MET A 105 -4.19 31.29 1.76
C MET A 105 -4.49 30.20 0.72
N LYS A 106 -4.44 30.52 -0.58
CA LYS A 106 -4.62 29.54 -1.66
C LYS A 106 -3.60 28.41 -1.59
N MET A 107 -2.33 28.73 -1.32
CA MET A 107 -1.27 27.72 -1.20
C MET A 107 -1.52 26.76 -0.03
N LEU A 108 -2.03 27.27 1.10
CA LEU A 108 -2.39 26.43 2.25
C LEU A 108 -3.55 25.48 1.94
N VAL A 109 -4.62 25.99 1.33
CA VAL A 109 -5.80 25.19 0.94
C VAL A 109 -5.44 24.17 -0.14
N MET A 110 -4.65 24.55 -1.14
CA MET A 110 -4.21 23.65 -2.21
C MET A 110 -3.32 22.52 -1.66
N GLY A 111 -2.41 22.83 -0.75
CA GLY A 111 -1.60 21.83 -0.06
C GLY A 111 -2.41 20.87 0.82
N PHE A 112 -3.55 21.31 1.33
CA PHE A 112 -4.51 20.46 2.03
C PHE A 112 -5.20 19.49 1.07
N ILE A 113 -5.76 19.97 -0.04
CA ILE A 113 -6.50 19.16 -1.01
C ILE A 113 -5.62 18.05 -1.61
N HIS A 114 -4.42 18.40 -2.08
CA HIS A 114 -3.51 17.45 -2.74
C HIS A 114 -3.12 16.26 -1.85
N LYS A 115 -3.00 16.49 -0.54
CA LYS A 115 -2.53 15.47 0.41
C LYS A 115 -3.65 14.69 1.10
N ASN A 116 -4.90 15.16 1.03
CA ASN A 116 -6.07 14.45 1.59
C ASN A 116 -6.84 13.69 0.51
N PHE A 117 -6.71 14.11 -0.73
CA PHE A 117 -7.23 13.41 -1.89
C PHE A 117 -6.05 13.11 -2.82
N PRO A 118 -5.36 11.97 -2.65
CA PRO A 118 -4.54 11.46 -3.73
C PRO A 118 -5.51 11.29 -4.90
N MET A 119 -5.38 12.15 -5.91
CA MET A 119 -6.15 12.09 -7.15
C MET A 119 -6.26 10.63 -7.57
N CYS A 120 -7.49 10.10 -7.55
CA CYS A 120 -7.75 8.71 -7.91
C CYS A 120 -7.08 8.44 -9.26
N SER A 121 -6.14 7.50 -9.27
CA SER A 121 -5.58 6.95 -10.51
C SER A 121 -6.67 6.11 -11.17
N CYS A 122 -7.60 6.74 -11.87
CA CYS A 122 -8.36 6.05 -12.90
C CYS A 122 -7.37 5.75 -14.04
N LYS A 123 -6.93 4.50 -14.10
CA LYS A 123 -6.29 3.95 -15.31
C LYS A 123 -7.34 3.88 -16.43
N PRO A 124 -6.88 3.92 -17.70
CA PRO A 124 -7.69 4.27 -18.87
C PRO A 124 -8.80 3.26 -19.18
#